data_AF-A0A651EXA3-F1
#
_entry.id   AF-A0A651EXA3-F1
#
_cell.length_a   1.000
_cell.length_b   1.000
_cell.length_c   1.000
_cell.angle_alpha   90.00
_cell.angle_beta   90.00
_cell.angle_gamma   90.00
#
_symmetry.space_group_name_H-M   'P 1'
#
loop_
_entity.id
_entity.type
_entity.pdbx_description
1 polymer ?
#
loop_
_entity_poly.entity_id
_entity_poly.type
_entity_poly.pdbx_seq_one_letter_code
_entity_poly.pdbx_strand_id
1 'polypeptide(L)'
;MLMFGWFRYCIFVFQNEFSKWTKMQYLFSLSLVFASFVLSAQVNWISFSDLEKAQQSDPRPVIVDMYTTWCGPCKMMDANTFNHPKVAAYINRHFHAVKFNAEGNEEILFGGQRIVNEQYDPAKRGRNATHPFAGSFAVNGRLAYPTTAYLSPDLKMLTQPIQGYLTPDKIEPILKFFGSKAFERQTWDQFNESFAPEWIN
;
A
#
# COMPACT_ATOMS: atom_id res chain seq x y z
N MET A 1 66.88 14.75 37.52
CA MET A 1 66.39 13.53 36.82
C MET A 1 64.97 13.16 37.28
N LEU A 2 64.02 14.10 37.28
CA LEU A 2 62.61 13.85 37.69
C LEU A 2 61.56 14.48 36.76
N MET A 3 61.96 15.28 35.77
CA MET A 3 61.03 15.92 34.82
C MET A 3 60.59 15.01 33.64
N PHE A 4 61.27 13.89 33.40
CA PHE A 4 60.93 13.01 32.26
C PHE A 4 59.89 11.92 32.59
N GLY A 5 59.63 11.65 33.88
CA GLY A 5 58.67 10.63 34.31
C GLY A 5 57.21 11.06 34.21
N TRP A 6 56.94 12.33 34.56
CA TRP A 6 55.58 12.89 34.52
C TRP A 6 55.05 13.05 33.11
N PHE A 7 55.93 13.38 32.15
CA PHE A 7 55.54 13.55 30.75
C PHE A 7 55.09 12.22 30.11
N ARG A 8 55.75 11.10 30.44
CA ARG A 8 55.35 9.76 29.96
C ARG A 8 54.06 9.26 30.61
N TYR A 9 53.83 9.56 31.89
CA TYR A 9 52.60 9.18 32.59
C TYR A 9 51.38 9.96 32.05
N CYS A 10 51.52 11.27 31.81
CA CYS A 10 50.47 12.07 31.19
C CYS A 10 50.11 11.58 29.78
N ILE A 11 51.10 11.28 28.93
CA ILE A 11 50.83 10.77 27.57
C ILE A 11 50.09 9.43 27.59
N PHE A 12 50.46 8.52 28.50
CA PHE A 12 49.82 7.21 28.62
C PHE A 12 48.36 7.31 29.11
N VAL A 13 48.08 8.15 30.12
CA VAL A 13 46.71 8.40 30.60
C VAL A 13 45.86 9.09 29.51
N PHE A 14 46.43 10.05 28.78
CA PHE A 14 45.73 10.75 27.70
C PHE A 14 45.40 9.82 26.52
N GLN A 15 46.31 8.93 26.14
CA GLN A 15 46.09 7.94 25.07
C GLN A 15 45.00 6.91 25.43
N ASN A 16 44.94 6.50 26.70
CA ASN A 16 43.99 5.49 27.16
C ASN A 16 42.56 6.05 27.31
N GLU A 17 42.42 7.31 27.73
CA GLU A 17 41.13 7.99 27.72
C GLU A 17 40.67 8.28 26.28
N PHE A 18 41.54 8.77 25.39
CA PHE A 18 41.18 9.03 23.98
C PHE A 18 40.70 7.76 23.23
N SER A 19 41.25 6.59 23.53
CA SER A 19 40.81 5.30 22.94
C SER A 19 39.43 4.84 23.42
N LYS A 20 39.00 5.21 24.63
CA LYS A 20 37.66 4.88 25.15
C LYS A 20 36.59 5.72 24.44
N TRP A 21 36.89 7.00 24.21
CA TRP A 21 36.00 7.94 23.52
C TRP A 21 35.82 7.58 22.04
N THR A 22 36.86 7.13 21.34
CA THR A 22 36.73 6.68 19.94
C THR A 22 35.90 5.40 19.81
N LYS A 23 36.09 4.41 20.70
CA LYS A 23 35.23 3.20 20.73
C LYS A 23 33.77 3.52 21.09
N MET A 24 33.54 4.48 21.98
CA MET A 24 32.20 4.97 22.33
C MET A 24 31.53 5.68 21.14
N GLN A 25 32.29 6.49 20.38
CA GLN A 25 31.81 7.13 19.16
C GLN A 25 31.45 6.14 18.06
N TYR A 26 32.23 5.05 17.90
CA TYR A 26 31.89 3.97 16.95
C TYR A 26 30.64 3.18 17.35
N LEU A 27 30.42 2.95 18.65
CA LEU A 27 29.20 2.29 19.14
C LEU A 27 27.95 3.19 19.01
N PHE A 28 28.11 4.50 19.20
CA PHE A 28 27.04 5.48 19.02
C PHE A 28 26.70 5.70 17.52
N SER A 29 27.70 5.70 16.65
CA SER A 29 27.49 5.79 15.20
C SER A 29 26.92 4.51 14.58
N LEU A 30 27.27 3.32 15.10
CA LEU A 30 26.67 2.05 14.68
C LEU A 30 25.20 1.93 15.13
N SER A 31 24.83 2.52 16.27
CA SER A 31 23.44 2.57 16.76
C SER A 31 22.53 3.50 15.95
N LEU A 32 23.06 4.63 15.44
CA LEU A 32 22.30 5.59 14.62
C LEU A 32 21.95 5.05 13.22
N VAL A 33 22.76 4.16 12.66
CA VAL A 33 22.49 3.55 11.34
C VAL A 33 21.35 2.51 11.40
N PHE A 34 21.13 1.86 12.54
CA PHE A 34 20.04 0.89 12.72
C PHE A 34 18.65 1.51 13.01
N ALA A 35 18.61 2.77 13.45
CA ALA A 35 17.36 3.46 13.81
C ALA A 35 16.58 4.03 12.62
N SER A 36 17.19 4.04 11.43
CA SER A 36 16.54 4.45 10.19
C SER A 36 15.96 3.20 9.55
N PHE A 37 14.63 3.12 9.33
CA PHE A 37 13.90 2.20 8.42
C PHE A 37 12.68 1.46 8.96
N VAL A 38 12.09 1.84 10.09
CA VAL A 38 10.65 1.52 10.31
C VAL A 38 9.81 2.67 9.78
N LEU A 39 9.91 2.95 8.47
CA LEU A 39 8.90 3.74 7.80
C LEU A 39 7.71 2.80 7.61
N SER A 40 6.61 3.07 8.33
CA SER A 40 5.31 2.45 8.02
C SER A 40 4.94 2.89 6.61
N ALA A 41 5.31 2.08 5.61
CA ALA A 41 5.03 2.39 4.22
C ALA A 41 3.53 2.35 4.03
N GLN A 42 2.93 3.50 3.71
CA GLN A 42 1.54 3.57 3.27
C GLN A 42 1.41 2.95 1.89
N VAL A 43 0.18 2.60 1.48
CA VAL A 43 -0.05 2.17 0.09
C VAL A 43 0.32 3.30 -0.88
N ASN A 44 1.07 2.96 -1.91
CA ASN A 44 1.46 3.84 -3.01
C ASN A 44 0.31 3.91 -4.02
N TRP A 45 -0.67 4.75 -3.70
CA TRP A 45 -1.80 5.02 -4.58
C TRP A 45 -1.35 5.83 -5.81
N ILE A 46 -1.70 5.37 -7.00
CA ILE A 46 -1.51 6.09 -8.27
C ILE A 46 -2.88 6.47 -8.87
N SER A 47 -2.90 7.49 -9.73
CA SER A 47 -4.10 7.84 -10.49
C SER A 47 -4.32 6.87 -11.65
N PHE A 48 -5.53 6.88 -12.22
CA PHE A 48 -5.77 6.14 -13.46
C PHE A 48 -4.92 6.63 -14.63
N SER A 49 -4.61 7.94 -14.70
CA SER A 49 -3.76 8.50 -15.75
C SER A 49 -2.33 7.96 -15.72
N ASP A 50 -1.84 7.59 -14.54
CA ASP A 50 -0.50 7.05 -14.36
C ASP A 50 -0.47 5.52 -14.48
N LEU A 51 -1.63 4.85 -14.34
CA LEU A 51 -1.75 3.40 -14.40
C LEU A 51 -1.26 2.80 -15.72
N GLU A 52 -1.64 3.37 -16.87
CA GLU A 52 -1.22 2.83 -18.17
C GLU A 52 0.31 2.89 -18.34
N LYS A 53 0.94 3.99 -17.92
CA LYS A 53 2.41 4.14 -17.95
C LYS A 53 3.08 3.15 -17.01
N ALA A 54 2.54 3.03 -15.79
CA ALA A 54 3.00 2.05 -14.81
C ALA A 54 2.96 0.62 -15.37
N GLN A 55 1.85 0.23 -16.01
CA GLN A 55 1.70 -1.08 -16.63
C GLN A 55 2.63 -1.32 -17.82
N GLN A 56 2.92 -0.29 -18.62
CA GLN A 56 3.90 -0.40 -19.71
C GLN A 56 5.32 -0.65 -19.19
N SER A 57 5.70 -0.04 -18.08
CA SER A 57 7.03 -0.19 -17.49
C SER A 57 7.20 -1.45 -16.64
N ASP A 58 6.17 -1.84 -15.91
CA ASP A 58 6.17 -2.93 -14.93
C ASP A 58 4.78 -3.56 -14.89
N PRO A 59 4.50 -4.58 -15.74
CA PRO A 59 3.19 -5.21 -15.81
C PRO A 59 2.86 -6.01 -14.54
N ARG A 60 1.91 -5.53 -13.74
CA ARG A 60 1.47 -6.14 -12.48
C ARG A 60 -0.06 -6.17 -12.37
N PRO A 61 -0.64 -7.07 -11.56
CA PRO A 61 -2.05 -6.97 -11.21
C PRO A 61 -2.39 -5.59 -10.62
N VAL A 62 -3.63 -5.13 -10.82
CA VAL A 62 -4.11 -3.86 -10.29
C VAL A 62 -5.13 -4.12 -9.19
N ILE A 63 -5.01 -3.40 -8.08
CA ILE A 63 -6.07 -3.28 -7.08
C ILE A 63 -6.72 -1.90 -7.21
N VAL A 64 -8.04 -1.86 -7.33
CA VAL A 64 -8.82 -0.62 -7.38
C VAL A 64 -9.70 -0.56 -6.13
N ASP A 65 -9.46 0.42 -5.27
CA ASP A 65 -10.32 0.75 -4.11
C ASP A 65 -11.31 1.86 -4.50
N MET A 66 -12.59 1.51 -4.62
CA MET A 66 -13.66 2.45 -4.92
C MET A 66 -14.34 2.92 -3.64
N TYR A 67 -14.29 4.23 -3.42
CA TYR A 67 -14.85 4.88 -2.24
C TYR A 67 -15.69 6.10 -2.61
N THR A 68 -16.39 6.65 -1.62
CA THR A 68 -16.98 7.99 -1.68
C THR A 68 -16.60 8.79 -0.44
N THR A 69 -16.63 10.12 -0.53
CA THR A 69 -16.18 11.03 0.54
C THR A 69 -17.01 10.92 1.83
N TRP A 70 -18.28 10.52 1.69
CA TRP A 70 -19.23 10.36 2.78
C TRP A 70 -19.29 8.93 3.33
N CYS A 71 -18.61 7.96 2.71
CA CYS A 71 -18.62 6.56 3.13
C CYS A 71 -17.80 6.34 4.40
N GLY A 72 -18.48 6.12 5.53
CA GLY A 72 -17.84 5.78 6.81
C GLY A 72 -16.99 4.50 6.75
N PRO A 73 -17.55 3.35 6.30
CA PRO A 73 -16.80 2.10 6.18
C PRO A 73 -15.55 2.19 5.29
N CYS A 74 -15.57 3.04 4.27
CA CYS A 74 -14.41 3.28 3.40
C CYS A 74 -13.26 3.94 4.18
N LYS A 75 -13.58 4.94 5.02
CA LYS A 75 -12.59 5.58 5.92
C LYS A 75 -12.03 4.59 6.93
N MET A 76 -12.86 3.67 7.41
CA MET A 76 -12.41 2.58 8.30
C MET A 76 -11.46 1.62 7.56
N MET A 77 -11.76 1.24 6.31
CA MET A 77 -10.89 0.38 5.49
C MET A 77 -9.53 1.02 5.23
N ASP A 78 -9.53 2.32 4.91
CA ASP A 78 -8.32 3.09 4.74
C ASP A 78 -7.46 3.08 6.01
N ALA A 79 -8.06 3.45 7.15
CA ALA A 79 -7.36 3.59 8.41
C ALA A 79 -6.87 2.25 9.01
N ASN A 80 -7.68 1.20 8.92
CA ASN A 80 -7.42 -0.05 9.65
C ASN A 80 -6.84 -1.16 8.77
N THR A 81 -7.05 -1.10 7.46
CA THR A 81 -6.67 -2.17 6.52
C THR A 81 -5.57 -1.72 5.58
N PHE A 82 -5.81 -0.68 4.78
CA PHE A 82 -4.80 -0.23 3.83
C PHE A 82 -3.59 0.42 4.50
N ASN A 83 -3.76 1.06 5.66
CA ASN A 83 -2.65 1.58 6.46
C ASN A 83 -1.96 0.53 7.35
N HIS A 84 -2.41 -0.73 7.34
CA HIS A 84 -1.74 -1.80 8.08
C HIS A 84 -0.38 -2.12 7.43
N PRO A 85 0.76 -2.11 8.14
CA PRO A 85 2.09 -2.17 7.53
C PRO A 85 2.32 -3.37 6.62
N LYS A 86 1.86 -4.57 7.03
CA LYS A 86 2.00 -5.78 6.23
C LYS A 86 1.12 -5.76 4.96
N VAL A 87 -0.07 -5.15 5.06
CA VAL A 87 -1.01 -5.01 3.92
C VAL A 87 -0.40 -4.05 2.90
N ALA A 88 0.00 -2.86 3.35
CA ALA A 88 0.57 -1.84 2.49
C ALA A 88 1.86 -2.32 1.82
N ALA A 89 2.77 -2.96 2.57
CA ALA A 89 4.00 -3.52 2.01
C ALA A 89 3.72 -4.58 0.94
N TYR A 90 2.70 -5.42 1.14
CA TYR A 90 2.31 -6.42 0.15
C TYR A 90 1.69 -5.78 -1.09
N ILE A 91 0.76 -4.84 -0.90
CA ILE A 91 0.13 -4.11 -2.01
C ILE A 91 1.20 -3.43 -2.87
N ASN A 92 2.11 -2.66 -2.26
CA ASN A 92 3.16 -1.94 -2.97
C ASN A 92 4.09 -2.85 -3.77
N ARG A 93 4.33 -4.06 -3.27
CA ARG A 93 5.20 -5.05 -3.91
C ARG A 93 4.52 -5.75 -5.09
N HIS A 94 3.25 -6.11 -4.93
CA HIS A 94 2.58 -7.04 -5.84
C HIS A 94 1.57 -6.37 -6.78
N PHE A 95 1.15 -5.14 -6.51
CA PHE A 95 0.10 -4.47 -7.26
C PHE A 95 0.47 -3.05 -7.66
N HIS A 96 -0.12 -2.59 -8.75
CA HIS A 96 -0.44 -1.17 -8.91
C HIS A 96 -1.74 -0.89 -8.16
N ALA A 97 -1.73 0.09 -7.26
CA ALA A 97 -2.88 0.41 -6.41
C ALA A 97 -3.52 1.72 -6.85
N VAL A 98 -4.82 1.69 -7.14
CA VAL A 98 -5.60 2.87 -7.54
C VAL A 98 -6.70 3.11 -6.53
N LYS A 99 -6.80 4.35 -6.05
CA LYS A 99 -7.88 4.78 -5.17
C LYS A 99 -8.82 5.68 -5.95
N PHE A 100 -10.05 5.23 -6.14
CA PHE A 100 -10.99 5.87 -7.05
C PHE A 100 -12.21 6.42 -6.32
N ASN A 101 -12.45 7.73 -6.45
CA ASN A 101 -13.66 8.35 -5.93
C ASN A 101 -14.83 8.08 -6.90
N ALA A 102 -15.72 7.19 -6.49
CA ALA A 102 -16.86 6.76 -7.28
C ALA A 102 -17.93 7.85 -7.53
N GLU A 103 -17.83 9.01 -6.88
CA GLU A 103 -18.65 10.19 -7.15
C GLU A 103 -17.79 11.40 -7.55
N GLY A 104 -16.54 11.16 -7.94
CA GLY A 104 -15.61 12.19 -8.39
C GLY A 104 -15.80 12.62 -9.84
N ASN A 105 -14.99 13.57 -10.26
CA ASN A 105 -14.91 14.12 -11.61
C ASN A 105 -13.61 13.73 -12.35
N GLU A 106 -12.89 12.73 -11.85
CA GLU A 106 -11.68 12.23 -12.49
C GLU A 106 -12.01 11.73 -13.90
N GLU A 107 -11.23 12.14 -14.89
CA GLU A 107 -11.32 11.59 -16.24
C GLU A 107 -10.44 10.34 -16.32
N ILE A 108 -11.04 9.24 -16.78
CA ILE A 108 -10.36 7.94 -16.85
C ILE A 108 -10.16 7.55 -18.30
N LEU A 109 -8.95 7.10 -18.63
CA LEU A 109 -8.69 6.32 -19.82
C LEU A 109 -8.60 4.84 -19.39
N PHE A 110 -9.55 4.03 -19.84
CA PHE A 110 -9.60 2.61 -19.49
C PHE A 110 -9.93 1.77 -20.72
N GLY A 111 -9.04 0.84 -21.09
CA GLY A 111 -9.22 0.02 -22.29
C GLY A 111 -9.29 0.85 -23.58
N GLY A 112 -8.60 2.00 -23.64
CA GLY A 112 -8.67 2.94 -24.75
C GLY A 112 -9.95 3.78 -24.80
N GLN A 113 -10.84 3.67 -23.81
CA GLN A 113 -12.07 4.46 -23.73
C GLN A 113 -11.92 5.57 -22.70
N ARG A 114 -12.29 6.78 -23.11
CA ARG A 114 -12.40 7.95 -22.23
C ARG A 114 -13.73 7.88 -21.49
N ILE A 115 -13.69 7.86 -20.17
CA ILE A 115 -14.86 7.79 -19.29
C ILE A 115 -14.83 9.02 -18.37
N VAL A 116 -15.93 9.76 -18.35
CA VAL A 116 -16.09 11.00 -17.57
C VAL A 116 -17.41 10.98 -16.80
N ASN A 117 -17.46 11.67 -15.67
CA ASN A 117 -18.70 11.88 -14.92
C ASN A 117 -19.36 13.21 -15.32
N GLU A 118 -20.09 13.21 -16.44
CA GLU A 118 -20.77 14.41 -16.96
C GLU A 118 -21.81 15.00 -16.01
N GLN A 119 -22.33 14.17 -15.09
CA GLN A 119 -23.35 14.54 -14.12
C GLN A 119 -22.75 15.05 -12.80
N TYR A 120 -21.42 15.13 -12.71
CA TYR A 120 -20.74 15.69 -11.55
C TYR A 120 -21.07 17.17 -11.41
N ASP A 121 -21.53 17.57 -10.23
CA ASP A 121 -21.82 18.97 -9.90
C ASP A 121 -20.86 19.47 -8.80
N PRO A 122 -19.90 20.37 -9.10
CA PRO A 122 -18.96 20.89 -8.11
C PRO A 122 -19.64 21.77 -7.03
N ALA A 123 -20.86 22.27 -7.26
CA ALA A 123 -21.59 23.07 -6.29
C ALA A 123 -22.34 22.21 -5.24
N LYS A 124 -22.49 20.90 -5.46
CA LYS A 124 -23.12 20.00 -4.50
C LYS A 124 -22.26 19.81 -3.25
N ARG A 125 -22.86 20.03 -2.08
CA ARG A 125 -22.23 19.84 -0.76
C ARG A 125 -22.43 18.44 -0.15
N GLY A 126 -23.07 17.53 -0.89
CA GLY A 126 -23.42 16.19 -0.43
C GLY A 126 -22.96 15.10 -1.40
N ARG A 127 -23.78 14.06 -1.57
CA ARG A 127 -23.52 13.01 -2.57
C ARG A 127 -23.58 13.59 -3.97
N ASN A 128 -22.70 13.13 -4.85
CA ASN A 128 -22.68 13.49 -6.26
C ASN A 128 -23.22 12.36 -7.14
N ALA A 129 -23.28 12.59 -8.45
CA ALA A 129 -23.60 11.53 -9.39
C ALA A 129 -22.51 10.45 -9.38
N THR A 130 -22.92 9.18 -9.48
CA THR A 130 -22.00 8.06 -9.59
C THR A 130 -21.22 8.16 -10.89
N HIS A 131 -19.90 8.10 -10.81
CA HIS A 131 -19.02 8.05 -11.95
C HIS A 131 -19.29 6.78 -12.77
N PRO A 132 -19.49 6.86 -14.11
CA PRO A 132 -19.86 5.71 -14.94
C PRO A 132 -18.90 4.52 -14.81
N PHE A 133 -17.60 4.79 -14.67
CA PHE A 133 -16.60 3.77 -14.35
C PHE A 133 -16.91 2.99 -13.07
N ALA A 134 -17.25 3.64 -11.95
CA ALA A 134 -17.64 2.90 -10.74
C ALA A 134 -18.90 2.07 -10.96
N GLY A 135 -19.83 2.56 -11.80
CA GLY A 135 -21.03 1.83 -12.21
C GLY A 135 -20.75 0.47 -12.87
N SER A 136 -19.64 0.33 -13.61
CA SER A 136 -19.29 -0.95 -14.24
C SER A 136 -18.86 -2.05 -13.25
N PHE A 137 -18.64 -1.69 -11.98
CA PHE A 137 -18.29 -2.63 -10.91
C PHE A 137 -19.48 -3.01 -10.02
N ALA A 138 -20.71 -2.71 -10.46
CA ALA A 138 -21.92 -3.15 -9.77
C ALA A 138 -22.01 -4.68 -9.73
N VAL A 139 -22.35 -5.22 -8.56
CA VAL A 139 -22.56 -6.65 -8.32
C VAL A 139 -24.06 -6.88 -8.28
N ASN A 140 -24.55 -7.73 -9.19
CA ASN A 140 -25.99 -8.03 -9.32
C ASN A 140 -26.85 -6.75 -9.46
N GLY A 141 -26.35 -5.78 -10.23
CA GLY A 141 -27.00 -4.49 -10.45
C GLY A 141 -26.93 -3.51 -9.28
N ARG A 142 -26.15 -3.82 -8.23
CA ARG A 142 -25.98 -2.96 -7.05
C ARG A 142 -24.53 -2.58 -6.83
N LEU A 143 -24.29 -1.29 -6.66
CA LEU A 143 -23.00 -0.76 -6.26
C LEU A 143 -23.05 -0.39 -4.77
N ALA A 144 -22.06 -0.87 -4.01
CA ALA A 144 -21.89 -0.56 -2.59
C ALA A 144 -20.46 -0.09 -2.33
N TYR A 145 -20.23 0.53 -1.16
CA TYR A 145 -18.92 1.06 -0.82
C TYR A 145 -18.47 0.59 0.58
N PRO A 146 -17.18 0.28 0.78
CA PRO A 146 -16.12 0.24 -0.24
C PRO A 146 -16.35 -0.92 -1.23
N THR A 147 -15.82 -0.77 -2.44
CA THR A 147 -15.73 -1.87 -3.42
C THR A 147 -14.28 -2.01 -3.85
N THR A 148 -13.73 -3.21 -3.72
CA THR A 148 -12.40 -3.54 -4.24
C THR A 148 -12.50 -4.37 -5.51
N ALA A 149 -11.77 -3.99 -6.53
CA ALA A 149 -11.66 -4.74 -7.78
C ALA A 149 -10.20 -5.14 -8.04
N TYR A 150 -10.03 -6.29 -8.68
CA TYR A 150 -8.74 -6.86 -9.03
C TYR A 150 -8.67 -7.04 -10.54
N LEU A 151 -7.68 -6.41 -11.18
CA LEU A 151 -7.47 -6.48 -12.61
C LEU A 151 -6.17 -7.22 -12.94
N SER A 152 -6.15 -7.90 -14.09
CA SER A 152 -4.94 -8.45 -14.67
C SER A 152 -4.01 -7.32 -15.15
N PRO A 153 -2.74 -7.62 -15.49
CA PRO A 153 -1.86 -6.65 -16.15
C PRO A 153 -2.46 -6.03 -17.41
N ASP A 154 -3.32 -6.76 -18.13
CA ASP A 154 -4.05 -6.29 -19.32
C ASP A 154 -5.35 -5.52 -18.97
N LEU A 155 -5.52 -5.10 -17.71
CA LEU A 155 -6.68 -4.38 -17.20
C LEU A 155 -8.02 -5.14 -17.32
N LYS A 156 -7.99 -6.47 -17.38
CA LYS A 156 -9.20 -7.31 -17.38
C LYS A 156 -9.58 -7.69 -15.95
N MET A 157 -10.88 -7.67 -15.66
CA MET A 157 -11.41 -8.11 -14.36
C MET A 157 -11.01 -9.57 -14.07
N LEU A 158 -10.32 -9.81 -12.96
CA LEU A 158 -9.93 -11.16 -12.52
C LEU A 158 -11.05 -11.89 -11.78
N THR A 159 -11.93 -11.12 -11.13
CA THR A 159 -13.06 -11.64 -10.37
C THR A 159 -14.17 -10.60 -10.32
N GLN A 160 -15.36 -11.02 -9.90
CA GLN A 160 -16.41 -10.08 -9.55
C GLN A 160 -15.94 -9.15 -8.41
N PRO A 161 -16.25 -7.84 -8.44
CA PRO A 161 -15.83 -6.90 -7.41
C PRO A 161 -16.27 -7.34 -6.01
N ILE A 162 -15.39 -7.15 -5.03
CA ILE A 162 -15.65 -7.51 -3.63
C ILE A 162 -16.15 -6.26 -2.91
N GLN A 163 -17.42 -6.31 -2.49
CA GLN A 163 -18.08 -5.19 -1.81
C GLN A 163 -18.03 -5.37 -0.29
N GLY A 164 -17.78 -4.27 0.42
CA GLY A 164 -17.80 -4.19 1.88
C GLY A 164 -16.41 -4.03 2.53
N TYR A 165 -16.44 -3.65 3.80
CA TYR A 165 -15.23 -3.47 4.62
C TYR A 165 -14.52 -4.80 4.87
N LEU A 166 -13.23 -4.86 4.53
CA LEU A 166 -12.35 -5.99 4.82
C LEU A 166 -11.33 -5.56 5.86
N THR A 167 -11.18 -6.33 6.93
CA THR A 167 -10.10 -6.22 7.91
C THR A 167 -8.79 -6.83 7.38
N PRO A 168 -7.61 -6.58 7.98
CA PRO A 168 -6.35 -7.12 7.49
C PRO A 168 -6.31 -8.65 7.38
N ASP A 169 -6.97 -9.38 8.29
CA ASP A 169 -7.11 -10.85 8.23
C ASP A 169 -7.96 -11.31 7.04
N LYS A 170 -9.05 -10.60 6.75
CA LYS A 170 -9.97 -10.96 5.65
C LYS A 170 -9.39 -10.62 4.28
N ILE A 171 -8.64 -9.51 4.19
CA ILE A 171 -8.04 -9.08 2.92
C ILE A 171 -6.77 -9.87 2.59
N GLU A 172 -6.08 -10.44 3.58
CA GLU A 172 -4.82 -11.17 3.39
C GLU A 172 -4.92 -12.31 2.35
N PRO A 173 -5.83 -13.30 2.49
CA PRO A 173 -5.92 -14.38 1.50
C PRO A 173 -6.28 -13.86 0.11
N ILE A 174 -7.11 -12.82 0.03
CA ILE A 174 -7.53 -12.21 -1.24
C ILE A 174 -6.32 -11.58 -1.96
N LEU A 175 -5.55 -10.76 -1.23
CA LEU A 175 -4.33 -10.14 -1.76
C LEU A 175 -3.31 -11.19 -2.16
N LYS A 176 -3.13 -12.23 -1.34
CA LYS A 176 -2.19 -13.30 -1.65
C LYS A 176 -2.61 -14.12 -2.85
N PHE A 177 -3.91 -14.40 -3.02
CA PHE A 177 -4.42 -15.11 -4.18
C PHE A 177 -4.15 -14.36 -5.49
N PHE A 178 -4.47 -13.06 -5.56
CA PHE A 178 -4.26 -12.27 -6.77
C PHE A 178 -2.80 -11.85 -6.97
N GLY A 179 -2.11 -11.41 -5.90
CA GLY A 179 -0.75 -10.91 -5.97
C GLY A 179 0.31 -11.98 -6.25
N SER A 180 0.05 -13.24 -5.87
CA SER A 180 0.88 -14.39 -6.22
C SER A 180 0.50 -15.06 -7.55
N LYS A 181 -0.55 -14.55 -8.21
CA LYS A 181 -1.15 -15.15 -9.41
C LYS A 181 -1.62 -16.60 -9.20
N ALA A 182 -2.08 -16.93 -8.00
CA ALA A 182 -2.60 -18.27 -7.70
C ALA A 182 -3.84 -18.61 -8.54
N PHE A 183 -4.61 -17.60 -8.94
CA PHE A 183 -5.79 -17.74 -9.82
C PHE A 183 -5.47 -18.37 -11.19
N GLU A 184 -4.23 -18.35 -11.65
CA GLU A 184 -3.82 -19.00 -12.91
C GLU A 184 -3.70 -20.53 -12.76
N ARG A 185 -3.65 -21.04 -11.52
CA ARG A 185 -3.30 -22.44 -11.22
C ARG A 185 -4.35 -23.18 -10.40
N GLN A 186 -5.15 -22.48 -9.61
CA GLN A 186 -6.14 -23.08 -8.71
C GLN A 186 -7.34 -22.15 -8.48
N THR A 187 -8.45 -22.73 -8.01
CA THR A 187 -9.65 -21.97 -7.64
C THR A 187 -9.45 -21.22 -6.32
N TRP A 188 -10.32 -20.23 -6.07
CA TRP A 188 -10.36 -19.55 -4.79
C TRP A 188 -10.56 -20.52 -3.61
N ASP A 189 -11.48 -21.47 -3.74
CA ASP A 189 -11.79 -22.42 -2.67
C ASP A 189 -10.58 -23.30 -2.32
N GLN A 190 -9.89 -23.82 -3.34
CA GLN A 190 -8.67 -24.62 -3.16
C GLN A 190 -7.54 -23.81 -2.48
N PHE A 191 -7.37 -22.56 -2.88
CA PHE A 191 -6.39 -21.67 -2.25
C PHE A 191 -6.77 -21.39 -0.79
N ASN A 192 -8.04 -21.07 -0.54
CA ASN A 192 -8.51 -20.62 0.77
C ASN A 192 -8.56 -21.76 1.80
N GLU A 193 -8.84 -23.01 1.39
CA GLU A 193 -8.80 -24.19 2.27
C GLU A 193 -7.41 -24.45 2.86
N SER A 194 -6.35 -24.16 2.10
CA SER A 194 -4.97 -24.38 2.50
C SER A 194 -4.27 -23.11 3.02
N PHE A 195 -4.99 -21.98 3.06
CA PHE A 195 -4.42 -20.70 3.40
C PHE A 195 -4.14 -20.57 4.91
N ALA A 196 -2.91 -20.21 5.26
CA ALA A 196 -2.51 -19.88 6.62
C ALA A 196 -2.23 -18.37 6.76
N PRO A 197 -2.98 -17.63 7.60
CA PRO A 197 -2.73 -16.22 7.83
C PRO A 197 -1.36 -15.96 8.45
N GLU A 198 -0.68 -14.90 8.00
CA GLU A 198 0.64 -14.49 8.49
C GLU A 198 0.63 -13.07 9.09
N TRP A 199 -0.41 -12.28 8.79
CA TRP A 199 -0.36 -10.86 9.12
C TRP A 199 -0.80 -10.51 10.54
N ILE A 200 -1.68 -11.32 11.15
CA ILE A 200 -2.24 -11.06 12.50
C ILE A 200 -1.75 -12.06 13.57
N ASN A 201 -0.78 -12.93 13.28
CA ASN A 201 -0.15 -13.78 14.30
C ASN A 201 0.77 -12.99 15.23
#